data_AF-A0A1I7GAH0-F1
#
_entry.id   AF-A0A1I7GAH0-F1
#
_cell.length_a   1.000
_cell.length_b   1.000
_cell.length_c   1.000
_cell.angle_alpha   90.00
_cell.angle_beta   90.00
_cell.angle_gamma   90.00
#
_symmetry.space_group_name_H-M   'P 1'
#
loop_
_entity.id
_entity.type
_entity.pdbx_description
1 polymer ?
#
loop_
_entity_poly.entity_id
_entity_poly.type
_entity_poly.pdbx_seq_one_letter_code
_entity_poly.pdbx_strand_id
1 'polypeptide(L)' 'MNTKEFELILGILCLLMSIFWGYYEIKDWNKMRKDDYMLKSSSIKIIGALIAFFMIGIAGIYRYFS' A
#
# COMPACT_ATOMS: atom_id res chain seq x y z
N MET A 1 23.45 5.20 -10.93
CA MET A 1 22.25 4.36 -10.96
C MET A 1 21.42 4.79 -12.14
N ASN A 2 21.01 3.87 -13.00
CA ASN A 2 20.22 4.20 -14.18
C ASN A 2 18.78 4.55 -13.78
N THR A 3 18.07 5.40 -14.53
CA THR A 3 16.71 5.87 -14.19
C THR A 3 15.75 4.68 -14.03
N LYS A 4 15.92 3.64 -14.86
CA LYS A 4 15.15 2.40 -14.79
C LYS A 4 15.37 1.63 -13.49
N GLU A 5 16.61 1.51 -13.02
CA GLU A 5 16.94 0.81 -11.76
C GLU A 5 16.35 1.54 -10.55
N PHE A 6 16.31 2.88 -10.60
CA PHE A 6 15.66 3.69 -9.57
C PHE A 6 14.15 3.47 -9.54
N GLU A 7 13.49 3.47 -10.70
CA GLU A 7 12.04 3.16 -10.81
C GLU A 7 11.71 1.76 -10.26
N LEU A 8 12.56 0.77 -10.54
CA LEU A 8 12.40 -0.59 -10.03
C LEU A 8 12.48 -0.65 -8.50
N ILE A 9 13.54 -0.06 -7.91
CA ILE A 9 13.73 -0.05 -6.46
C ILE A 9 12.57 0.68 -5.78
N LEU A 10 12.13 1.81 -6.35
CA LEU A 10 11.02 2.60 -5.83
C LEU A 10 9.69 1.82 -5.91
N GLY A 11 9.46 1.09 -7.00
CA GLY A 11 8.31 0.19 -7.14
C GLY A 11 8.31 -0.94 -6.10
N ILE A 12 9.44 -1.59 -5.88
CA ILE A 12 9.61 -2.65 -4.86
C ILE A 12 9.36 -2.09 -3.46
N LEU A 13 9.91 -0.92 -3.13
CA LEU A 13 9.68 -0.26 -1.84
C LEU A 13 8.20 0.10 -1.63
N CYS A 14 7.51 0.61 -2.65
CA CYS A 14 6.07 0.90 -2.58
C CYS A 14 5.26 -0.37 -2.32
N LEU A 15 5.59 -1.48 -3.00
CA LEU A 15 4.93 -2.76 -2.77
C LEU A 15 5.14 -3.27 -1.35
N LEU A 16 6.38 -3.31 -0.87
CA LEU A 16 6.68 -3.74 0.49
C LEU A 16 5.93 -2.89 1.52
N MET A 17 6.01 -1.57 1.38
CA MET A 17 5.34 -0.65 2.32
C MET A 17 3.82 -0.85 2.32
N SER A 18 3.21 -1.00 1.15
CA SER A 18 1.77 -1.23 1.03
C SER A 18 1.31 -2.58 1.64
N ILE A 19 2.10 -3.65 1.47
CA ILE A 19 1.80 -4.97 2.04
C ILE A 19 1.94 -4.95 3.56
N PHE A 20 3.08 -4.47 4.08
CA PHE A 20 3.35 -4.45 5.51
C PHE A 20 2.33 -3.60 6.23
N TRP A 21 2.13 -2.36 5.79
CA TRP A 21 1.19 -1.45 6.44
C TRP A 21 -0.26 -1.91 6.23
N GLY A 22 -0.60 -2.44 5.05
CA GLY A 22 -1.92 -3.01 4.78
C GLY A 22 -2.28 -4.14 5.73
N TYR A 23 -1.33 -5.04 6.01
CA TYR A 23 -1.53 -6.10 6.99
C TYR A 23 -1.81 -5.56 8.40
N TYR A 24 -1.02 -4.58 8.86
CA TYR A 24 -1.23 -3.97 10.17
C TYR A 24 -2.58 -3.24 10.26
N GLU A 25 -2.93 -2.46 9.23
CA GLU A 25 -4.17 -1.68 9.21
C GLU A 25 -5.42 -2.58 9.20
N ILE A 26 -5.41 -3.66 8.40
CA ILE A 26 -6.51 -4.64 8.38
C ILE A 26 -6.63 -5.35 9.73
N LYS A 27 -5.49 -5.71 10.34
CA LYS A 27 -5.46 -6.34 11.66
C LYS A 27 -6.01 -5.40 12.74
N ASP A 28 -5.69 -4.11 12.67
CA ASP A 28 -6.19 -3.11 13.61
C ASP A 28 -7.69 -2.84 13.41
N TRP A 29 -8.12 -2.68 12.16
CA TRP A 29 -9.53 -2.51 11.80
C TRP A 29 -10.42 -3.67 12.28
N ASN A 30 -9.91 -4.91 12.24
CA ASN A 30 -10.61 -6.08 12.77
C ASN A 30 -10.71 -6.09 14.31
N LYS A 31 -9.78 -5.45 15.01
CA LYS A 31 -9.79 -5.32 16.47
C LYS A 31 -10.63 -4.13 16.95
N MET A 32 -10.84 -3.12 16.10
CA MET A 32 -11.66 -1.95 16.43
C MET A 32 -13.11 -2.36 16.72
N ARG A 33 -13.70 -1.72 17.74
CA ARG A 33 -15.09 -1.94 18.09
C ARG A 33 -16.00 -1.50 16.94
N LYS A 34 -17.14 -2.18 16.76
CA LYS A 34 -18.04 -1.94 15.61
C LYS A 34 -18.73 -0.58 15.64
N ASP A 35 -18.84 0.00 16.83
CA ASP A 35 -19.45 1.28 17.15
C ASP A 35 -18.53 2.49 16.89
N ASP A 36 -17.22 2.28 16.71
CA ASP A 36 -16.26 3.33 16.36
C ASP A 36 -16.24 3.61 14.84
N TYR A 37 -17.34 4.19 14.35
CA TYR A 37 -17.53 4.50 12.93
C TYR A 37 -16.48 5.48 12.37
N MET A 38 -16.02 6.45 13.17
CA MET A 38 -14.99 7.42 12.76
C MET A 38 -13.63 6.75 12.49
N LEU A 39 -13.18 5.88 13.40
CA LEU A 39 -11.91 5.17 13.24
C LEU A 39 -12.01 4.17 12.08
N LYS A 40 -13.10 3.41 11.98
CA LYS A 40 -13.31 2.47 10.87
C LYS A 40 -13.33 3.14 9.50
N SER A 41 -13.99 4.30 9.39
CA SER A 41 -14.02 5.07 8.14
C SER A 41 -12.62 5.54 7.74
N SER A 42 -11.83 6.00 8.71
CA SER A 42 -10.45 6.43 8.49
C SER A 42 -9.56 5.26 8.05
N SER A 43 -9.64 4.12 8.73
CA SER A 43 -8.93 2.90 8.34
C SER A 43 -9.31 2.40 6.94
N ILE A 44 -10.59 2.47 6.55
CA ILE A 44 -11.00 2.13 5.18
C ILE A 44 -10.35 3.05 4.14
N LYS A 45 -10.24 4.36 4.42
CA LYS A 45 -9.52 5.30 3.54
C LYS A 45 -8.04 4.94 3.44
N ILE A 46 -7.42 4.57 4.55
CA ILE A 46 -6.01 4.15 4.60
C ILE A 46 -5.82 2.85 3.79
N ILE A 47 -6.67 1.85 3.98
CA ILE A 47 -6.64 0.60 3.19
C ILE A 47 -6.80 0.90 1.70
N GLY A 48 -7.75 1.78 1.33
CA GLY A 48 -7.94 2.21 -0.06
C GLY A 48 -6.69 2.89 -0.65
N ALA A 49 -6.03 3.76 0.11
CA ALA A 49 -4.78 4.40 -0.30
C ALA A 49 -3.65 3.37 -0.47
N LEU A 50 -3.55 2.37 0.43
CA LEU A 50 -2.55 1.31 0.35
C LEU A 50 -2.76 0.43 -0.89
N ILE A 51 -4.01 0.15 -1.29
CA ILE A 51 -4.32 -0.56 -2.53
C ILE A 51 -3.87 0.26 -3.76
N ALA A 52 -4.14 1.56 -3.78
CA ALA A 52 -3.67 2.41 -4.87
C ALA A 52 -2.13 2.45 -4.93
N PHE A 53 -1.46 2.53 -3.78
CA PHE A 53 0.00 2.50 -3.67
C PHE A 53 0.59 1.17 -4.16
N PHE A 54 -0.07 0.06 -3.83
CA PHE A 54 0.29 -1.28 -4.32
C PHE A 54 0.21 -1.34 -5.86
N MET A 55 -0.87 -0.85 -6.45
CA MET A 55 -1.03 -0.80 -7.91
C MET A 55 0.05 0.06 -8.59
N ILE A 56 0.43 1.20 -8.01
CA ILE A 56 1.53 2.04 -8.50
C ILE A 56 2.86 1.27 -8.43
N GLY A 57 3.10 0.54 -7.34
CA GLY A 57 4.27 -0.33 -7.19
C GLY A 57 4.36 -1.38 -8.30
N ILE A 58 3.26 -2.08 -8.60
CA ILE A 58 3.20 -3.04 -9.72
C ILE A 58 3.49 -2.35 -11.05
N ALA A 59 2.86 -1.20 -11.32
CA ALA A 59 3.05 -0.48 -12.57
C ALA A 59 4.50 0.00 -12.75
N GLY A 60 5.16 0.44 -11.67
CA GLY A 60 6.57 0.82 -11.69
C GLY A 60 7.50 -0.34 -12.02
N ILE A 61 7.25 -1.52 -11.43
CA ILE A 61 8.00 -2.73 -11.76
C ILE A 61 7.74 -3.17 -13.20
N TYR A 62 6.48 -3.17 -13.65
CA TYR A 62 6.13 -3.56 -15.02
C TYR A 62 6.82 -2.67 -16.07
N ARG A 63 6.88 -1.36 -15.84
CA ARG A 63 7.59 -0.41 -16.70
C ARG A 63 9.10 -0.67 -16.80
N TYR A 64 9.71 -1.29 -15.79
CA TYR A 64 11.12 -1.66 -15.86
C TYR A 64 11.38 -2.81 -16.86
N PHE A 65 10.47 -3.79 -16.89
CA PHE A 65 10.58 -5.00 -17.72
C PHE A 65 10.04 -4.84 -19.15
N SER A 66 9.32 -3.74 -19.42
CA SER A 66 8.87 -3.36 -20.77
C SER A 66 9.84 -2.43 -21.49
#